data_AF-V6KEE7-F1
#
_entry.id   AF-V6KEE7-F1
#
_cell.length_a   1.000
_cell.length_b   1.000
_cell.length_c   1.000
_cell.angle_alpha   90.00
_cell.angle_beta   90.00
_cell.angle_gamma   90.00
#
_symmetry.space_group_name_H-M   'P 1'
#
loop_
_entity.id
_entity.type
_entity.pdbx_description
1 polymer ?
#
loop_
_entity_poly.entity_id
_entity_poly.type
_entity_poly.pdbx_seq_one_letter_code
_entity_poly.pdbx_strand_id
1 'polypeptide(L)'
;MGFVMFDATAEVAAVRSAYGPEEERALAVYGDVVAAFDAAGLPAYVETRGGLAICAYAPDGTMMVVACQDFLPLNRAMVTGWHLAHVSEDGPSPKWRCIVHDTVPDDVCCDEPGDLRLGPLVNAAKAHLAACDHTREAAAAAGGAS
;
A
#
# COMPACT_ATOMS: atom_id res chain seq x y z
N MET A 1 -21.34 -23.12 -7.19
CA MET A 1 -20.63 -21.90 -7.62
C MET A 1 -19.32 -21.85 -6.88
N GLY A 2 -18.19 -22.05 -7.56
CA GLY A 2 -16.88 -21.87 -6.93
C GLY A 2 -16.65 -20.38 -6.69
N PHE A 3 -16.40 -20.01 -5.43
CA PHE A 3 -15.93 -18.66 -5.09
C PHE A 3 -14.51 -18.56 -5.65
N VAL A 4 -14.29 -17.72 -6.66
CA VAL A 4 -12.93 -17.42 -7.10
C VAL A 4 -12.33 -16.57 -5.99
N MET A 5 -11.43 -17.14 -5.19
CA MET A 5 -10.61 -16.36 -4.27
C MET A 5 -9.81 -15.37 -5.11
N PHE A 6 -9.93 -14.09 -4.81
CA PHE A 6 -9.12 -13.04 -5.41
C PHE A 6 -7.63 -13.35 -5.18
N ASP A 7 -6.88 -13.57 -6.26
CA ASP A 7 -5.43 -13.81 -6.18
C ASP A 7 -4.69 -12.48 -6.38
N ALA A 8 -4.46 -11.79 -5.26
CA ALA A 8 -3.72 -10.55 -5.21
C ALA A 8 -2.33 -10.63 -5.89
N THR A 9 -1.67 -11.80 -5.84
CA THR A 9 -0.34 -11.96 -6.42
C THR A 9 -0.42 -12.01 -7.94
N ALA A 10 -1.40 -12.74 -8.48
CA ALA A 10 -1.64 -12.81 -9.92
C ALA A 10 -2.05 -11.45 -10.51
N GLU A 11 -2.93 -10.72 -9.82
CA GLU A 11 -3.35 -9.37 -10.24
C GLU A 11 -2.17 -8.39 -10.29
N VAL A 12 -1.35 -8.37 -9.23
CA VAL A 12 -0.14 -7.54 -9.20
C VAL A 12 0.84 -7.93 -10.29
N ALA A 13 1.03 -9.22 -10.55
CA ALA A 13 1.89 -9.68 -11.64
C ALA A 13 1.38 -9.19 -13.00
N ALA A 14 0.06 -9.23 -13.25
CA ALA A 14 -0.54 -8.71 -14.47
C ALA A 14 -0.31 -7.19 -14.62
N VAL A 15 -0.52 -6.41 -13.55
CA VAL A 15 -0.26 -4.96 -13.56
C VAL A 15 1.21 -4.66 -13.84
N ARG A 16 2.12 -5.32 -13.11
CA ARG A 16 3.58 -5.15 -13.28
C ARG A 16 4.05 -5.56 -14.68
N SER A 17 3.40 -6.53 -15.33
CA SER A 17 3.75 -6.95 -16.70
C SER A 17 3.44 -5.88 -17.75
N ALA A 18 2.56 -4.94 -17.43
CA ALA A 18 2.16 -3.83 -18.30
C ALA A 18 2.92 -2.53 -18.00
N TYR A 19 3.95 -2.56 -17.14
CA TYR A 19 4.74 -1.38 -16.81
C TYR A 19 5.38 -0.75 -18.04
N GLY A 20 5.27 0.57 -18.10
CA GLY A 20 5.95 1.41 -19.06
C GLY A 20 7.09 2.21 -18.42
N PRO A 21 7.62 3.20 -19.15
CA PRO A 21 8.76 3.99 -18.69
C PRO A 21 8.46 4.85 -17.47
N GLU A 22 7.20 5.20 -17.20
CA GLU A 22 6.83 5.99 -16.03
C GLU A 22 6.88 5.15 -14.75
N GLU A 23 6.36 3.92 -14.81
CA GLU A 23 6.38 2.96 -13.70
C GLU A 23 7.81 2.50 -13.40
N GLU A 24 8.65 2.29 -14.43
CA GLU A 24 10.07 1.95 -14.24
C GLU A 24 10.84 3.09 -13.55
N ARG A 25 10.58 4.35 -13.92
CA ARG A 25 11.19 5.52 -13.26
C ARG A 25 10.74 5.64 -11.81
N ALA A 26 9.47 5.37 -11.55
CA ALA A 26 8.94 5.34 -10.19
C ALA A 26 9.52 4.19 -9.36
N LEU A 27 9.68 3.00 -9.92
CA LEU A 27 10.34 1.86 -9.26
C LEU A 27 11.80 2.15 -8.91
N ALA A 28 12.52 2.91 -9.73
CA ALA A 28 13.88 3.33 -9.40
C ALA A 28 13.93 4.20 -8.13
N VAL A 29 12.83 4.88 -7.79
CA VAL A 29 12.72 5.78 -6.63
C VAL A 29 12.07 5.10 -5.42
N TYR A 30 11.06 4.27 -5.64
CA TYR A 30 10.18 3.70 -4.61
C TYR A 30 10.11 2.16 -4.61
N GLY A 31 10.99 1.49 -5.36
CA GLY A 31 11.03 0.03 -5.42
C GLY A 31 11.34 -0.64 -4.08
N ASP A 32 11.99 0.08 -3.16
CA ASP A 32 12.19 -0.34 -1.77
C ASP A 32 10.87 -0.37 -0.98
N VAL A 33 9.98 0.59 -1.19
CA VAL A 33 8.62 0.59 -0.60
C VAL A 33 7.84 -0.62 -1.12
N VAL A 34 7.87 -0.84 -2.43
CA VAL A 34 7.23 -2.00 -3.08
C VAL A 34 7.76 -3.32 -2.49
N ALA A 35 9.08 -3.47 -2.39
CA ALA A 35 9.71 -4.65 -1.82
C ALA A 35 9.37 -4.85 -0.34
N ALA A 36 9.25 -3.77 0.44
CA ALA A 36 8.87 -3.84 1.85
C ALA A 36 7.44 -4.36 2.05
N PHE A 37 6.50 -3.95 1.19
CA PHE A 37 5.13 -4.46 1.22
C PHE A 37 5.04 -5.91 0.71
N ASP A 38 5.75 -6.25 -0.38
CA ASP A 38 5.81 -7.63 -0.87
C ASP A 38 6.35 -8.57 0.23
N ALA A 39 7.45 -8.20 0.89
CA ALA A 39 8.03 -8.96 2.00
C ALA A 39 7.09 -9.05 3.23
N ALA A 40 6.15 -8.12 3.34
CA ALA A 40 5.13 -8.11 4.37
C ALA A 40 3.93 -9.02 4.08
N GLY A 41 3.87 -9.64 2.89
CA GLY A 41 2.74 -10.43 2.41
C GLY A 41 1.61 -9.59 1.83
N LEU A 42 1.90 -8.36 1.41
CA LEU A 42 0.96 -7.42 0.78
C LEU A 42 1.48 -7.15 -0.65
N PRO A 43 1.04 -7.92 -1.66
CA PRO A 43 1.50 -7.73 -3.03
C PRO A 43 1.28 -6.29 -3.48
N ALA A 44 2.37 -5.60 -3.83
CA ALA A 44 2.35 -4.17 -4.11
C ALA A 44 2.60 -3.84 -5.59
N TYR A 45 2.28 -2.64 -6.04
CA TYR A 45 2.58 -2.16 -7.38
C TYR A 45 2.62 -0.63 -7.41
N VAL A 46 3.37 -0.07 -8.34
CA VAL A 46 3.34 1.35 -8.68
C VAL A 46 2.09 1.65 -9.53
N GLU A 47 1.34 2.67 -9.15
CA GLU A 47 0.31 3.29 -9.97
C GLU A 47 0.71 4.72 -10.34
N THR A 48 0.52 5.09 -11.60
CA THR A 48 0.87 6.41 -12.17
C THR A 48 -0.37 7.12 -12.73
N ARG A 49 -1.45 6.38 -13.02
CA ARG A 49 -2.69 6.88 -13.62
C ARG A 49 -3.54 7.56 -12.54
N GLY A 50 -3.41 8.88 -12.45
CA GLY A 50 -4.10 9.72 -11.46
C GLY A 50 -3.19 10.32 -10.39
N GLY A 51 -1.88 10.10 -10.51
CA GLY A 51 -0.86 10.51 -9.55
C GLY A 51 -0.02 9.32 -9.13
N LEU A 52 1.27 9.54 -8.90
CA LEU A 52 2.17 8.46 -8.51
C LEU A 52 1.83 7.99 -7.09
N ALA A 53 1.58 6.70 -6.91
CA ALA A 53 1.34 6.07 -5.61
C ALA A 53 1.84 4.62 -5.62
N ILE A 54 2.05 4.06 -4.43
CA ILE A 54 2.22 2.60 -4.28
C ILE A 54 0.91 2.01 -3.79
N CYS A 55 0.35 1.09 -4.56
CA CYS A 55 -0.85 0.34 -4.20
C CYS A 55 -0.45 -1.04 -3.71
N ALA A 56 -1.12 -1.59 -2.71
CA ALA A 56 -0.88 -2.94 -2.22
C ALA A 56 -2.19 -3.63 -1.85
N TYR A 57 -2.39 -4.86 -2.30
CA TYR A 57 -3.59 -5.60 -1.96
C TYR A 57 -3.49 -6.18 -0.56
N ALA A 58 -4.56 -6.00 0.20
CA ALA A 58 -4.76 -6.63 1.48
C ALA A 58 -5.38 -8.03 1.32
N PRO A 59 -5.22 -8.93 2.30
CA PRO A 59 -5.76 -10.30 2.22
C PRO A 59 -7.28 -10.38 2.10
N ASP A 60 -8.00 -9.33 2.47
CA ASP A 60 -9.46 -9.20 2.36
C ASP A 60 -9.92 -8.63 1.01
N GLY A 61 -9.02 -8.54 0.02
CA GLY A 61 -9.31 -8.10 -1.35
C GLY A 61 -9.47 -6.59 -1.51
N THR A 62 -9.28 -5.83 -0.44
CA THR A 62 -9.23 -4.36 -0.47
C THR A 62 -7.81 -3.89 -0.81
N MET A 63 -7.67 -2.58 -1.08
CA MET A 63 -6.40 -2.01 -1.49
C MET A 63 -5.90 -0.95 -0.49
N MET A 64 -4.61 -1.02 -0.20
CA MET A 64 -3.85 -0.03 0.53
C MET A 64 -3.14 0.89 -0.47
N VAL A 65 -3.19 2.20 -0.25
CA VAL A 65 -2.53 3.21 -1.09
C VAL A 65 -1.56 4.00 -0.24
N VAL A 66 -0.30 4.06 -0.66
CA VAL A 66 0.79 4.81 -0.03
C VAL A 66 1.11 6.02 -0.90
N ALA A 67 1.03 7.21 -0.30
CA ALA A 67 1.40 8.48 -0.91
C ALA A 67 2.16 9.39 0.08
N CYS A 68 2.66 10.55 -0.38
CA CYS A 68 3.21 11.56 0.52
C CYS A 68 2.14 12.55 1.00
N GLN A 69 1.16 12.84 0.14
CA GLN A 69 -0.04 13.62 0.44
C GLN A 69 -1.15 13.09 -0.47
N ASP A 70 -1.31 13.71 -1.64
CA ASP A 70 -2.18 13.25 -2.71
C ASP A 70 -1.44 12.31 -3.69
N PHE A 71 -0.12 12.47 -3.82
CA PHE A 71 0.74 11.66 -4.67
C PHE A 71 2.18 11.61 -4.12
N LEU A 72 3.01 10.75 -4.70
CA LEU A 72 4.45 10.63 -4.45
C LEU A 72 5.23 11.45 -5.48
N PRO A 73 6.14 12.34 -5.05
CA PRO A 73 7.02 13.05 -5.98
C PRO A 73 8.11 12.11 -6.54
N LEU A 74 8.46 12.22 -7.82
CA LEU A 74 9.64 11.50 -8.35
C LEU A 74 10.96 11.92 -7.67
N ASN A 75 10.99 13.12 -7.06
CA ASN A 75 12.09 13.51 -6.19
C ASN A 75 11.80 13.04 -4.76
N ARG A 76 12.42 11.93 -4.34
CA ARG A 76 12.21 11.33 -3.01
C ARG A 76 12.54 12.29 -1.85
N ALA A 77 13.45 13.23 -2.03
CA ALA A 77 13.78 14.22 -1.00
C ALA A 77 12.61 15.18 -0.70
N MET A 78 11.59 15.23 -1.55
CA MET A 78 10.36 15.99 -1.31
C MET A 78 9.34 15.21 -0.47
N VAL A 79 9.61 13.93 -0.14
CA VAL A 79 8.72 13.13 0.68
C VAL A 79 8.92 13.50 2.14
N THR A 80 7.90 14.11 2.73
CA THR A 80 7.91 14.58 4.13
C THR A 80 7.29 13.57 5.10
N GLY A 81 6.61 12.55 4.59
CA GLY A 81 5.97 11.50 5.38
C GLY A 81 5.22 10.51 4.51
N TRP A 82 4.82 9.38 5.08
CA TRP A 82 3.94 8.43 4.41
C TRP A 82 2.50 8.62 4.85
N HIS A 83 1.61 8.61 3.87
CA HIS A 83 0.17 8.58 4.03
C HIS A 83 -0.32 7.24 3.52
N LEU A 84 -0.96 6.48 4.39
CA LEU A 84 -1.64 5.25 4.01
C LEU A 84 -3.14 5.52 3.90
N ALA A 85 -3.79 4.97 2.89
CA ALA A 85 -5.25 4.93 2.77
C ALA A 85 -5.72 3.51 2.48
N HIS A 86 -6.83 3.08 3.09
CA HIS A 86 -7.45 1.78 2.86
C HIS A 86 -8.76 1.96 2.07
N VAL A 87 -8.83 1.40 0.87
CA VAL A 87 -9.91 1.67 -0.10
C VAL A 87 -10.58 0.37 -0.53
N SER A 88 -11.91 0.36 -0.56
CA SER A 88 -12.70 -0.69 -1.21
C SER A 88 -12.73 -0.47 -2.72
N GLU A 89 -12.49 -1.52 -3.49
CA GLU A 89 -12.43 -1.47 -4.96
C GLU A 89 -13.76 -1.00 -5.61
N ASP A 90 -14.92 -1.32 -5.01
CA ASP A 90 -16.24 -1.17 -5.66
C ASP A 90 -17.32 -0.38 -4.87
N GLY A 91 -16.96 0.34 -3.79
CA GLY A 91 -17.94 1.01 -2.92
C GLY A 91 -18.08 2.52 -3.13
N PRO A 92 -19.29 3.12 -3.16
CA PRO A 92 -19.45 4.55 -2.90
C PRO A 92 -18.96 4.82 -1.48
N SER A 93 -17.77 5.41 -1.36
CA SER A 93 -17.11 5.67 -0.07
C SER A 93 -18.06 6.38 0.91
N PRO A 94 -18.23 5.85 2.14
CA PRO A 94 -17.75 6.60 3.30
C PRO A 94 -17.33 5.71 4.49
N LYS A 95 -16.10 5.93 5.01
CA LYS A 95 -15.63 5.77 6.44
C LYS A 95 -14.16 5.34 6.58
N TRP A 96 -13.53 4.79 5.55
CA TRP A 96 -12.22 4.11 5.68
C TRP A 96 -11.01 4.88 5.15
N ARG A 97 -11.13 6.21 5.00
CA ARG A 97 -9.96 7.08 4.82
C ARG A 97 -9.21 7.20 6.15
N CYS A 98 -8.64 6.09 6.64
CA CYS A 98 -7.69 6.10 7.74
C CYS A 98 -6.41 6.68 7.20
N ILE A 99 -6.28 8.00 7.29
CA ILE A 99 -5.03 8.67 6.98
C ILE A 99 -4.07 8.29 8.12
N VAL A 100 -3.27 7.24 7.93
CA VAL A 100 -2.11 7.05 8.81
C VAL A 100 -1.07 8.05 8.33
N HIS A 101 -1.01 9.18 9.03
CA HIS A 101 0.19 10.00 9.05
C HIS A 101 1.06 9.50 10.19
N ASP A 102 2.31 9.19 9.90
CA ASP A 102 3.44 10.07 10.22
C ASP A 102 4.69 9.23 10.40
N THR A 103 5.64 9.37 9.49
CA THR A 103 7.04 8.99 9.73
C THR A 103 7.92 10.21 9.48
N VAL A 104 7.48 11.40 9.89
CA VAL A 104 8.40 12.53 10.03
C VAL A 104 9.61 12.03 10.83
N PRO A 105 10.83 12.25 10.31
CA PRO A 105 12.07 12.16 11.08
C PRO A 105 11.88 12.46 12.57
N ASP A 106 12.16 11.49 13.45
CA ASP A 106 12.15 11.76 14.91
C ASP A 106 13.15 12.89 15.23
N ASP A 107 14.19 13.02 14.40
CA ASP A 107 15.20 14.08 14.41
C ASP A 107 15.53 14.57 12.99
N VAL A 108 15.05 15.76 12.63
CA VAL A 108 15.28 16.42 11.33
C VAL A 108 16.78 16.69 11.05
N CYS A 109 17.64 16.66 12.07
CA CYS A 109 19.09 16.82 11.93
C CYS A 109 19.78 15.54 11.41
N CYS A 110 19.19 14.37 11.66
CA CYS A 110 19.81 13.07 11.41
C CYS A 110 19.05 12.23 10.37
N ASP A 111 17.73 12.37 10.28
CA ASP A 111 16.88 11.67 9.32
C ASP A 111 16.46 12.70 8.24
N GLU A 112 17.19 12.74 7.11
CA GLU A 112 16.88 13.67 6.01
C GLU A 112 15.51 13.32 5.36
N PRO A 113 14.74 14.31 4.88
CA PRO A 113 13.55 14.06 4.08
C PRO A 113 13.85 13.07 2.94
N GLY A 114 13.13 11.93 2.91
CA GLY A 114 13.36 10.84 1.96
C GLY A 114 13.98 9.56 2.54
N ASP A 115 14.63 9.60 3.71
CA ASP A 115 15.09 8.40 4.45
C ASP A 115 14.02 7.88 5.42
N LEU A 116 12.76 7.96 4.97
CA LEU A 116 11.63 7.60 5.79
C LEU A 116 11.63 6.09 6.06
N ARG A 117 11.55 5.73 7.34
CA ARG A 117 11.63 4.33 7.78
C ARG A 117 10.44 3.52 7.25
N LEU A 118 10.74 2.51 6.44
CA LEU A 118 9.73 1.61 5.86
C LEU A 118 9.11 0.64 6.88
N GLY A 119 9.88 0.24 7.90
CA GLY A 119 9.41 -0.67 8.95
C GLY A 119 8.16 -0.14 9.69
N PRO A 120 8.18 1.09 10.24
CA PRO A 120 7.00 1.72 10.82
C PRO A 120 5.80 1.81 9.88
N LEU A 121 6.02 2.16 8.59
CA LEU A 121 4.96 2.21 7.59
C LEU A 121 4.26 0.84 7.41
N VAL A 122 5.05 -0.21 7.19
CA VAL A 122 4.53 -1.58 7.03
C VAL A 122 3.85 -2.08 8.31
N ASN A 123 4.41 -1.77 9.48
CA ASN A 123 3.81 -2.14 10.76
C ASN A 123 2.47 -1.44 10.98
N ALA A 124 2.36 -0.16 10.62
CA ALA A 124 1.10 0.56 10.69
C ALA A 124 0.04 -0.04 9.75
N ALA A 125 0.43 -0.42 8.53
CA ALA A 125 -0.45 -1.12 7.61
C ALA A 125 -0.98 -2.44 8.21
N LYS A 126 -0.10 -3.27 8.79
CA LYS A 126 -0.50 -4.53 9.44
C LYS A 126 -1.38 -4.33 10.66
N ALA A 127 -1.03 -3.36 11.51
CA ALA A 127 -1.81 -3.04 12.70
C ALA A 127 -3.23 -2.57 12.33
N HIS A 128 -3.34 -1.74 11.29
CA HIS A 128 -4.63 -1.31 10.74
C HIS A 128 -5.47 -2.48 10.22
N LEU A 129 -4.88 -3.36 9.39
CA LEU A 129 -5.58 -4.55 8.88
C LEU A 129 -6.02 -5.49 10.00
N ALA A 130 -5.21 -5.68 11.04
CA ALA A 130 -5.56 -6.51 12.19
C ALA A 130 -6.74 -5.94 13.01
N ALA A 131 -6.85 -4.61 13.08
CA ALA A 131 -7.93 -3.92 13.78
C ALA A 131 -9.20 -3.72 12.92
N CYS A 132 -9.10 -3.86 11.60
CA CYS A 132 -10.22 -3.64 10.68
C CYS A 132 -11.22 -4.80 10.75
N ASP A 133 -12.48 -4.46 11.06
CA ASP A 133 -13.58 -5.44 11.17
C ASP A 133 -13.80 -6.24 9.88
N HIS A 134 -13.67 -5.59 8.72
CA HIS A 134 -13.82 -6.22 7.41
C HIS A 134 -12.78 -7.32 7.18
N THR A 135 -11.52 -7.07 7.52
CA THR A 135 -10.44 -8.04 7.37
C THR A 135 -10.64 -9.23 8.32
N ARG A 136 -11.15 -8.99 9.54
CA ARG A 136 -11.48 -10.06 10.50
C ARG A 136 -12.65 -10.92 10.03
N GLU A 137 -13.68 -10.31 9.46
CA GLU A 137 -14.85 -11.02 8.89
C GLU A 137 -14.46 -11.83 7.65
N ALA A 138 -13.62 -11.28 6.76
CA ALA A 138 -13.10 -11.99 5.59
C ALA A 138 -12.19 -13.18 5.99
N ALA A 139 -11.31 -13.00 6.98
CA ALA A 139 -10.48 -14.08 7.51
C ALA A 139 -11.32 -15.17 8.21
N ALA A 140 -12.39 -14.81 8.93
CA ALA A 140 -13.32 -15.75 9.54
C ALA A 140 -14.12 -16.53 8.48
N ALA A 141 -14.52 -15.88 7.38
CA ALA A 141 -15.17 -16.54 6.26
C ALA A 141 -14.24 -17.53 5.53
N ALA A 142 -12.94 -17.23 5.43
CA ALA A 142 -11.94 -18.13 4.86
C ALA A 142 -11.55 -19.30 5.79
N GLY A 143 -11.58 -19.08 7.12
CA GLY A 143 -11.23 -20.09 8.13
C GLY A 143 -12.39 -20.95 8.64
N GLY A 144 -13.64 -20.65 8.26
CA GLY A 144 -14.85 -21.34 8.73
C GLY A 144 -15.22 -22.64 8.00
N ALA A 145 -14.37 -23.13 7.10
CA ALA A 145 -14.58 -24.43 6.44
C ALA A 145 -13.80 -25.53 7.17
N SER A 146 -14.41 -26.10 8.19
CA SER A 146 -14.06 -27.42 8.74
C SER A 146 -15.33 -28.17 9.13
#